data_AF-A0A811TGW2-F1
#
_entry.id   AF-A0A811TGW2-F1
#
_cell.length_a   1.000
_cell.length_b   1.000
_cell.length_c   1.000
_cell.angle_alpha   90.00
_cell.angle_beta   90.00
_cell.angle_gamma   90.00
#
_symmetry.space_group_name_H-M   'P 1'
#
loop_
_entity.id
_entity.type
_entity.pdbx_description
1 polymer ?
#
loop_
_entity_poly.entity_id
_entity_poly.type
_entity_poly.pdbx_seq_one_letter_code
_entity_poly.pdbx_strand_id
1 'polypeptide(L)'
;MRSKITIFKTTHAPIDYNYQYEIASMLYKKLAESDVELANETHSHKGFKFYTFSNLILEDKKRCETGLSFNRAHFFLSSPDDRFIKSFAEGLLMSPEFYLEGLHRRADFTIERIEILTPSQFKNKCTFKTISPIYIKTQRYHNGTIRETDLYPNEPKFYENLHKNLVERYTKFYNTPPEKDYYRHNKNLQHQTKTNQNRRKLPTMQPHEPANPGSPPTT
;
A
#
# COMPACT_ATOMS: atom_id res chain seq x y z
N MET A 1 12.86 -10.50 7.97
CA MET A 1 12.29 -9.94 9.22
C MET A 1 11.01 -9.13 8.97
N ARG A 2 10.18 -8.90 10.01
CA ARG A 2 9.03 -7.98 9.99
C ARG A 2 9.05 -7.09 11.22
N SER A 3 8.78 -5.80 11.06
CA SER A 3 8.59 -4.85 12.13
C SER A 3 7.19 -4.24 12.11
N LYS A 4 6.71 -3.85 13.29
CA LYS A 4 5.54 -2.99 13.48
C LYS A 4 6.04 -1.62 13.93
N ILE A 5 5.65 -0.59 13.18
CA ILE A 5 6.01 0.79 13.46
C ILE A 5 4.74 1.51 13.88
N THR A 6 4.73 2.02 15.11
CA THR A 6 3.64 2.84 15.64
C THR A 6 4.02 4.31 15.51
N ILE A 7 3.10 5.09 14.97
CA ILE A 7 3.26 6.52 14.71
C ILE A 7 2.19 7.31 15.45
N PHE A 8 2.58 8.48 15.95
CA PHE A 8 1.69 9.46 16.55
C PHE A 8 1.67 10.72 15.70
N LYS A 9 0.47 11.16 15.31
CA LYS A 9 0.27 12.38 14.52
C LYS A 9 0.21 13.58 15.47
N THR A 10 1.13 14.52 15.30
CA THR A 10 1.26 15.70 16.15
C THR A 10 0.36 16.85 15.69
N THR A 11 -0.11 16.84 14.44
CA THR A 11 -1.09 17.81 13.92
C THR A 11 -2.51 17.25 13.80
N HIS A 12 -3.50 18.12 13.86
CA HIS A 12 -4.90 17.72 13.74
C HIS A 12 -5.36 17.50 12.29
N ALA A 13 -4.60 17.96 11.29
CA ALA A 13 -4.95 17.86 9.88
C ALA A 13 -5.14 16.37 9.46
N PRO A 14 -6.27 15.99 8.85
CA PRO A 14 -6.43 14.64 8.32
C PRO A 14 -5.46 14.42 7.14
N ILE A 15 -5.13 13.16 6.85
CA ILE A 15 -4.29 12.81 5.69
C ILE A 15 -5.13 12.37 4.51
N ASP A 16 -4.62 12.57 3.30
CA ASP A 16 -5.32 12.15 2.09
C ASP A 16 -5.32 10.62 1.94
N TYR A 17 -6.32 10.05 1.25
CA TYR A 17 -6.45 8.60 1.10
C TYR A 17 -5.29 7.93 0.34
N ASN A 18 -4.58 8.71 -0.48
CA ASN A 18 -3.44 8.31 -1.31
C ASN A 18 -2.08 8.53 -0.62
N TYR A 19 -2.04 8.58 0.72
CA TYR A 19 -0.82 8.74 1.53
C TYR A 19 0.29 7.69 1.30
N GLN A 20 0.01 6.61 0.57
CA GLN A 20 0.93 5.50 0.33
C GLN A 20 2.24 5.95 -0.33
N TYR A 21 2.18 6.90 -1.27
CA TYR A 21 3.38 7.45 -1.92
C TYR A 21 4.25 8.23 -0.94
N GLU A 22 3.63 9.01 -0.05
CA GLU A 22 4.32 9.78 0.99
C GLU A 22 5.01 8.86 2.01
N ILE A 23 4.32 7.78 2.45
CA ILE A 23 4.95 6.77 3.30
C ILE A 23 6.12 6.12 2.58
N ALA A 24 5.97 5.70 1.32
CA ALA A 24 7.06 5.10 0.54
C ALA A 24 8.28 6.04 0.42
N SER A 25 8.03 7.34 0.21
CA SER A 25 9.06 8.37 0.12
C SER A 25 9.75 8.60 1.47
N MET A 26 8.99 8.63 2.57
CA MET A 26 9.54 8.70 3.92
C MET A 26 10.42 7.47 4.23
N LEU A 27 9.94 6.26 3.91
CA LEU A 27 10.71 5.02 4.12
C LEU A 27 12.08 5.09 3.45
N TYR A 28 12.12 5.61 2.21
CA TYR A 28 13.37 5.80 1.47
C TYR A 28 14.29 6.84 2.12
N LYS A 29 13.76 8.00 2.51
CA LYS A 29 14.53 9.06 3.18
C LYS A 29 15.17 8.55 4.47
N LYS A 30 14.40 7.87 5.32
CA LYS A 30 14.88 7.31 6.60
C LYS A 30 15.91 6.21 6.41
N LEU A 31 15.76 5.37 5.38
CA LEU A 31 16.79 4.39 5.03
C LEU A 31 18.11 5.10 4.65
N ALA A 32 18.03 6.13 3.81
CA ALA A 32 19.20 6.89 3.37
C ALA A 32 19.90 7.66 4.49
N GLU A 33 19.18 8.04 5.56
CA GLU A 33 19.78 8.65 6.76
C GLU A 33 20.70 7.68 7.52
N SER A 34 20.37 6.39 7.52
CA SER A 34 21.16 5.34 8.20
C SER A 34 22.21 4.68 7.32
N ASP A 35 21.88 4.44 6.05
CA ASP A 35 22.64 3.57 5.15
C ASP A 35 22.41 4.02 3.70
N VAL A 36 23.24 4.96 3.27
CA VAL A 36 23.19 5.56 1.92
C VAL A 36 23.45 4.50 0.85
N GLU A 37 24.34 3.54 1.11
CA GLU A 37 24.67 2.48 0.16
C GLU A 37 23.45 1.57 -0.06
N LEU A 38 22.83 1.08 1.02
CA LEU A 38 21.63 0.24 0.94
C LEU A 38 20.42 0.99 0.36
N ALA A 39 20.28 2.28 0.66
CA ALA A 39 19.27 3.12 0.02
C ALA A 39 19.50 3.20 -1.49
N ASN A 40 20.75 3.46 -1.91
CA ASN A 40 21.11 3.49 -3.32
C ASN A 40 20.91 2.13 -3.98
N GLU A 41 21.27 1.01 -3.36
CA GLU A 41 20.98 -0.33 -3.88
C GLU A 41 19.47 -0.54 -4.08
N THR A 42 18.68 -0.16 -3.08
CA THR A 42 17.21 -0.28 -3.09
C THR A 42 16.54 0.61 -4.14
N HIS A 43 17.13 1.76 -4.46
CA HIS A 43 16.59 2.74 -5.41
C HIS A 43 17.10 2.56 -6.83
N SER A 44 18.39 2.27 -6.99
CA SER A 44 19.09 2.13 -8.28
C SER A 44 18.70 0.86 -9.03
N HIS A 45 18.24 -0.17 -8.32
CA HIS A 45 17.72 -1.37 -8.96
C HIS A 45 16.49 -1.01 -9.79
N LYS A 46 16.65 -0.95 -11.12
CA LYS A 46 15.57 -0.93 -12.13
C LYS A 46 14.71 -2.23 -12.12
N GLY A 47 14.58 -2.89 -10.97
CA GLY A 47 13.91 -4.17 -10.79
C GLY A 47 13.15 -4.25 -9.46
N PHE A 48 13.08 -5.46 -8.88
CA PHE A 48 12.32 -5.66 -7.65
C PHE A 48 12.97 -4.98 -6.45
N LYS A 49 12.14 -4.21 -5.74
CA LYS A 49 12.41 -3.82 -4.36
C LYS A 49 12.00 -4.96 -3.45
N PHE A 50 12.94 -5.47 -2.66
CA PHE A 50 12.72 -6.61 -1.76
C PHE A 50 12.22 -6.15 -0.39
N TYR A 51 11.19 -5.33 -0.36
CA TYR A 51 10.47 -4.99 0.87
C TYR A 51 9.02 -4.70 0.55
N THR A 52 8.17 -4.73 1.57
CA THR A 52 6.76 -4.34 1.49
C THR A 52 6.32 -3.69 2.79
N PHE A 53 5.33 -2.83 2.72
CA PHE A 53 4.70 -2.23 3.89
C PHE A 53 3.17 -2.28 3.77
N SER A 54 2.49 -2.26 4.92
CA SER A 54 1.03 -2.30 4.99
C SER A 54 0.40 -0.92 4.79
N ASN A 55 -0.92 -0.90 4.64
CA ASN A 55 -1.68 0.32 4.91
C ASN A 55 -1.51 0.73 6.38
N LEU A 56 -1.76 2.01 6.68
CA LEU A 56 -1.92 2.49 8.04
C LEU A 56 -3.14 1.81 8.67
N ILE A 57 -2.92 1.19 9.81
CA ILE A 57 -3.95 0.62 10.68
C ILE A 57 -4.22 1.67 11.74
N LEU A 58 -5.37 2.35 11.60
CA LEU A 58 -5.76 3.45 12.47
C LEU A 58 -6.30 2.89 13.78
N GLU A 59 -5.72 3.32 14.90
CA GLU A 59 -6.13 2.84 16.23
C GLU A 59 -7.31 3.64 16.79
N ASP A 60 -7.39 4.93 16.44
CA ASP A 60 -8.41 5.87 16.89
C ASP A 60 -9.04 6.62 15.71
N LYS A 61 -9.64 5.87 14.76
CA LYS A 61 -10.29 6.45 13.58
C LYS A 61 -11.43 7.41 13.97
N LYS A 62 -11.36 8.63 13.46
CA LYS A 62 -12.37 9.69 13.59
C LYS A 62 -13.10 9.91 12.26
N ARG A 63 -14.34 10.37 12.33
CA ARG A 63 -15.12 10.73 11.14
C ARG A 63 -14.55 12.02 10.52
N CYS A 64 -14.27 11.97 9.23
CA CYS A 64 -13.83 13.13 8.44
C CYS A 64 -14.21 12.88 6.98
N GLU A 65 -14.77 13.89 6.31
CA GLU A 65 -15.19 13.77 4.91
C GLU A 65 -14.02 13.96 3.94
N THR A 66 -13.03 14.74 4.37
CA THR A 66 -11.93 15.17 3.48
C THR A 66 -10.71 14.26 3.55
N GLY A 67 -10.65 13.27 4.45
CA GLY A 67 -9.49 12.37 4.56
C GLY A 67 -9.54 11.43 5.77
N LEU A 68 -8.40 10.82 6.08
CA LEU A 68 -8.22 9.96 7.26
C LEU A 68 -7.86 10.81 8.48
N SER A 69 -8.75 10.82 9.47
CA SER A 69 -8.53 11.48 10.76
C SER A 69 -8.33 10.44 11.86
N PHE A 70 -7.23 10.56 12.59
CA PHE A 70 -6.78 9.70 13.70
C PHE A 70 -5.67 10.46 14.45
N ASN A 71 -5.23 9.99 15.62
CA ASN A 71 -4.01 10.47 16.27
C ASN A 71 -2.92 9.40 16.26
N ARG A 72 -3.29 8.12 16.37
CA ARG A 72 -2.36 6.99 16.46
C ARG A 72 -2.67 5.95 15.40
N ALA A 73 -1.62 5.49 14.73
CA ALA A 73 -1.71 4.39 13.77
C ALA A 73 -0.46 3.54 13.86
N HIS A 74 -0.51 2.35 13.28
CA HIS A 74 0.68 1.57 13.01
C HIS A 74 0.66 1.02 11.60
N PHE A 75 1.84 0.67 11.09
CA PHE A 75 1.99 -0.09 9.86
C PHE A 75 3.04 -1.17 10.07
N PHE A 76 2.99 -2.19 9.22
CA PHE A 76 3.98 -3.25 9.20
C PHE A 76 4.95 -3.01 8.05
N LEU A 77 6.24 -3.18 8.31
CA LEU A 77 7.30 -3.23 7.31
C LEU A 77 7.91 -4.62 7.30
N SER A 78 8.12 -5.21 6.13
CA SER A 78 8.64 -6.56 6.00
C SER A 78 9.63 -6.64 4.85
N SER A 79 10.73 -7.34 5.07
CA SER A 79 11.76 -7.62 4.07
C SER A 79 12.34 -9.02 4.31
N PRO A 80 12.67 -9.78 3.25
CA PRO A 80 13.52 -10.97 3.38
C PRO A 80 14.98 -10.61 3.71
N ASP A 81 15.44 -9.38 3.44
CA ASP A 81 16.74 -8.88 3.90
C ASP A 81 16.60 -8.24 5.28
N ASP A 82 17.23 -8.84 6.29
CA ASP A 82 17.19 -8.36 7.66
C ASP A 82 17.99 -7.06 7.85
N ARG A 83 19.00 -6.78 7.02
CA ARG A 83 19.77 -5.54 7.05
C ARG A 83 18.86 -4.34 6.78
N PHE A 84 17.98 -4.48 5.79
CA PHE A 84 17.00 -3.45 5.44
C PHE A 84 16.12 -3.03 6.63
N ILE A 85 15.59 -3.98 7.40
CA ILE A 85 14.73 -3.65 8.54
C ILE A 85 15.54 -3.02 9.68
N LYS A 86 16.80 -3.45 9.90
CA LYS A 86 17.69 -2.88 10.92
C LYS A 86 18.09 -1.45 10.57
N SER A 87 18.65 -1.22 9.39
CA SER A 87 19.04 0.13 8.94
C SER A 87 17.83 1.07 8.96
N PHE A 88 16.68 0.62 8.46
CA PHE A 88 15.46 1.42 8.53
C PHE A 88 15.04 1.77 9.97
N ALA A 89 15.11 0.81 10.90
CA ALA A 89 14.80 1.08 12.31
C ALA A 89 15.79 2.06 12.94
N GLU A 90 17.08 1.97 12.60
CA GLU A 90 18.11 2.93 13.03
C GLU A 90 17.82 4.34 12.49
N GLY A 91 17.49 4.47 11.21
CA GLY A 91 17.12 5.76 10.61
C GLY A 91 15.88 6.37 11.28
N LEU A 92 14.87 5.55 11.60
CA LEU A 92 13.70 6.00 12.37
C LEU A 92 14.06 6.44 13.80
N LEU A 93 15.06 5.84 14.45
CA LEU A 93 15.50 6.23 15.79
C LEU A 93 16.34 7.53 15.76
N MET A 94 17.16 7.70 14.73
CA MET A 94 17.98 8.91 14.54
C MET A 94 17.12 10.14 14.25
N SER A 95 16.05 9.97 13.47
CA SER A 95 15.13 11.02 13.11
C SER A 95 13.68 10.50 13.20
N PRO A 96 13.07 10.52 14.39
CA PRO A 96 11.73 9.98 14.60
C PRO A 96 10.64 10.84 13.98
N GLU A 97 10.95 12.08 13.62
CA GLU A 97 9.99 13.03 13.06
C GLU A 97 9.93 12.89 11.55
N PHE A 98 8.71 12.96 11.01
CA PHE A 98 8.47 13.03 9.59
C PHE A 98 7.12 13.70 9.32
N TYR A 99 6.86 14.00 8.05
CA TYR A 99 5.59 14.54 7.62
C TYR A 99 5.10 13.82 6.38
N LEU A 100 3.78 13.86 6.17
CA LEU A 100 3.14 13.43 4.94
C LEU A 100 2.56 14.68 4.26
N GLU A 101 3.00 14.95 3.04
CA GLU A 101 2.52 16.07 2.24
C GLU A 101 1.31 15.61 1.41
N GLY A 102 0.12 16.09 1.75
CA GLY A 102 -1.08 15.89 0.95
C GLY A 102 -1.22 16.97 -0.13
N LEU A 103 -2.25 16.84 -0.97
CA LEU A 103 -2.52 17.78 -2.06
C LEU A 103 -2.83 19.20 -1.54
N HIS A 104 -3.36 19.30 -0.32
CA HIS A 104 -3.83 20.57 0.26
C HIS A 104 -3.34 20.81 1.70
N ARG A 105 -2.59 19.88 2.29
CA ARG A 105 -2.24 19.94 3.72
C ARG A 105 -1.07 19.04 4.05
N ARG A 106 -0.31 19.46 5.05
CA ARG A 106 0.75 18.68 5.68
C ARG A 106 0.28 18.10 7.00
N ALA A 107 0.63 16.86 7.26
CA ALA A 107 0.45 16.23 8.57
C ALA A 107 1.80 15.78 9.13
N ASP A 108 2.10 16.18 10.36
CA ASP A 108 3.35 15.85 11.03
C ASP A 108 3.14 14.66 11.97
N PHE A 109 4.18 13.84 12.05
CA PHE A 109 4.20 12.59 12.79
C PHE A 109 5.51 12.43 13.53
N THR A 110 5.46 11.64 14.60
CA THR A 110 6.63 11.12 15.29
C THR A 110 6.52 9.60 15.44
N ILE A 111 7.65 8.90 15.39
CA ILE A 111 7.73 7.48 15.73
C ILE A 111 7.55 7.32 17.23
N GLU A 112 6.47 6.63 17.61
CA GLU A 112 6.20 6.34 19.02
C GLU A 112 6.88 5.04 19.45
N ARG A 113 6.88 4.02 18.58
CA ARG A 113 7.41 2.69 18.92
C ARG A 113 7.79 1.90 17.67
N ILE A 114 8.87 1.13 17.78
CA ILE A 114 9.31 0.14 16.79
C ILE A 114 9.36 -1.22 17.48
N GLU A 115 8.67 -2.22 16.91
CA GLU A 115 8.62 -3.58 17.45
C GLU A 115 9.08 -4.57 16.38
N ILE A 116 10.10 -5.38 16.67
CA ILE A 116 10.48 -6.49 15.80
C ILE A 116 9.57 -7.68 16.12
N LEU A 117 8.87 -8.18 15.10
CA LEU A 117 7.93 -9.28 15.26
C LEU A 117 8.61 -10.61 15.01
N THR A 118 8.26 -11.60 15.84
CA THR A 118 8.71 -12.98 15.66
C THR A 118 8.26 -13.52 14.31
N PRO A 119 9.15 -14.17 13.52
CA PRO A 119 8.78 -14.79 12.27
C PRO A 119 7.63 -15.79 12.44
N SER A 120 6.65 -15.72 11.54
CA SER A 120 5.55 -16.69 11.53
C SER A 120 6.05 -18.03 11.00
N GLN A 121 5.63 -19.13 11.63
CA GLN A 121 5.86 -20.47 11.11
C GLN A 121 4.86 -20.77 9.99
N PHE A 122 5.36 -21.06 8.79
CA PHE A 122 4.52 -21.45 7.65
C PHE A 122 4.30 -22.96 7.64
N LYS A 123 3.04 -23.36 7.42
CA LYS A 123 2.64 -24.75 7.17
C LYS A 123 2.41 -24.94 5.67
N ASN A 124 2.34 -26.20 5.23
CA ASN A 124 2.03 -26.55 3.83
C ASN A 124 0.75 -25.89 3.29
N LYS A 125 -0.23 -25.63 4.16
CA LYS A 125 -1.45 -24.89 3.84
C LYS A 125 -1.62 -23.74 4.82
N CYS A 126 -1.72 -22.52 4.29
CA CYS A 126 -1.92 -21.29 5.04
C CYS A 126 -3.08 -20.48 4.44
N THR A 127 -3.76 -19.71 5.28
CA THR A 127 -4.75 -18.71 4.83
C THR A 127 -4.18 -17.32 5.08
N PHE A 128 -4.19 -16.49 4.04
CA PHE A 128 -3.64 -15.15 4.09
C PHE A 128 -4.75 -14.10 3.95
N LYS A 129 -4.58 -12.98 4.64
CA LYS A 129 -5.39 -11.77 4.48
C LYS A 129 -4.46 -10.61 4.13
N THR A 130 -4.85 -9.82 3.15
CA THR A 130 -4.11 -8.63 2.73
C THR A 130 -4.25 -7.51 3.77
N ILE A 131 -3.11 -6.91 4.13
CA ILE A 131 -3.02 -5.70 4.97
C ILE A 131 -2.63 -4.45 4.14
N SER A 132 -2.28 -4.67 2.88
CA SER A 132 -2.18 -3.69 1.80
C SER A 132 -2.68 -4.35 0.49
N PRO A 133 -3.18 -3.58 -0.49
CA PRO A 133 -3.68 -4.13 -1.74
C PRO A 133 -2.61 -4.91 -2.52
N ILE A 134 -3.02 -5.97 -3.23
CA ILE A 134 -2.14 -6.67 -4.17
C ILE A 134 -2.23 -5.94 -5.51
N TYR A 135 -1.09 -5.49 -6.02
CA TYR A 135 -0.98 -4.82 -7.32
C TYR A 135 -0.39 -5.76 -8.36
N ILE A 136 -1.19 -6.13 -9.37
CA ILE A 136 -0.77 -6.95 -10.51
C ILE A 136 -1.22 -6.24 -11.78
N LYS A 137 -0.31 -6.16 -12.76
CA LYS A 137 -0.58 -5.54 -14.06
C LYS A 137 -0.24 -6.46 -15.21
N THR A 138 -0.79 -6.15 -16.38
CA THR A 138 -0.43 -6.71 -17.69
C THR A 138 -0.33 -5.58 -18.71
N GLN A 139 0.35 -5.83 -19.82
CA GLN A 139 0.23 -5.00 -21.00
C GLN A 139 -0.96 -5.48 -21.84
N ARG A 140 -1.76 -4.55 -22.38
CA ARG A 140 -2.86 -4.80 -23.32
C ARG A 140 -2.79 -3.80 -24.47
N TYR A 141 -3.17 -4.23 -25.66
CA TYR A 141 -3.35 -3.33 -26.80
C TYR A 141 -4.68 -2.58 -26.66
N HIS A 142 -4.61 -1.25 -26.73
CA HIS A 142 -5.75 -0.35 -26.74
C HIS A 142 -5.54 0.69 -27.84
N ASN A 143 -6.41 0.69 -28.86
CA ASN A 143 -6.37 1.65 -29.99
C ASN A 143 -4.98 1.80 -30.62
N GLY A 144 -4.34 0.68 -30.98
CA GLY A 144 -3.01 0.67 -31.61
C GLY A 144 -1.83 0.94 -30.67
N THR A 145 -2.07 1.24 -29.39
CA THR A 145 -1.01 1.50 -28.39
C THR A 145 -1.01 0.44 -27.30
N ILE A 146 0.17 -0.02 -26.89
CA ILE A 146 0.30 -0.89 -25.71
C ILE A 146 0.13 -0.02 -24.46
N ARG A 147 -0.81 -0.38 -23.59
CA ARG A 147 -1.02 0.27 -22.29
C ARG A 147 -0.92 -0.74 -21.16
N GLU A 148 -0.42 -0.27 -20.02
CA GLU A 148 -0.52 -1.04 -18.78
C GLU A 148 -1.97 -1.08 -18.32
N THR A 149 -2.41 -2.25 -17.86
CA THR A 149 -3.77 -2.47 -17.35
C THR A 149 -3.67 -3.32 -16.09
N ASP A 150 -4.35 -2.88 -15.04
CA ASP A 150 -4.41 -3.58 -13.78
C ASP A 150 -5.27 -4.84 -13.91
N LEU A 151 -4.86 -5.90 -13.21
CA LEU A 151 -5.57 -7.17 -13.15
C LEU A 151 -6.23 -7.34 -11.79
N TYR A 152 -7.42 -7.92 -11.77
CA TYR A 152 -8.20 -8.19 -10.57
C TYR A 152 -8.41 -9.70 -10.33
N PRO A 153 -8.67 -10.16 -9.09
CA PRO A 153 -8.81 -11.58 -8.77
C PRO A 153 -9.93 -12.35 -9.49
N ASN A 154 -10.85 -11.66 -10.16
CA ASN A 154 -11.87 -12.26 -11.02
C ASN A 154 -11.35 -12.59 -12.43
N GLU A 155 -10.15 -12.16 -12.79
CA GLU A 155 -9.52 -12.43 -14.08
C GLU A 155 -8.51 -13.59 -13.94
N PRO A 156 -8.59 -14.66 -14.76
CA PRO A 156 -7.66 -15.78 -14.67
C PRO A 156 -6.17 -15.37 -14.74
N LYS A 157 -5.87 -14.38 -15.59
CA LYS A 157 -4.53 -13.82 -15.78
C LYS A 157 -3.94 -13.19 -14.51
N PHE A 158 -4.77 -12.77 -13.55
CA PHE A 158 -4.31 -12.23 -12.28
C PHE A 158 -3.43 -13.23 -11.55
N TYR A 159 -3.88 -14.47 -11.42
CA TYR A 159 -3.19 -15.48 -10.64
C TYR A 159 -1.97 -16.04 -11.38
N GLU A 160 -2.00 -16.12 -12.72
CA GLU A 160 -0.83 -16.45 -13.54
C GLU A 160 0.28 -15.41 -13.39
N ASN A 161 -0.07 -14.12 -13.52
CA ASN A 161 0.89 -13.03 -13.37
C ASN A 161 1.40 -12.91 -11.92
N LEU A 162 0.53 -13.14 -10.93
CA LEU A 162 0.94 -13.19 -9.52
C LEU A 162 1.94 -14.30 -9.28
N HIS A 163 1.66 -15.51 -9.77
CA HIS A 163 2.56 -16.66 -9.65
C HIS A 163 3.92 -16.37 -10.30
N LYS A 164 3.91 -15.96 -11.57
CA LYS A 164 5.12 -15.58 -12.31
C LYS A 164 5.93 -14.51 -11.58
N ASN A 165 5.27 -13.47 -11.06
CA ASN A 165 5.95 -12.41 -10.34
C ASN A 165 6.61 -12.89 -9.04
N LEU A 166 5.95 -13.79 -8.30
CA LEU A 166 6.51 -14.36 -7.07
C LEU A 166 7.74 -15.24 -7.36
N VAL A 167 7.68 -16.09 -8.40
CA VAL A 167 8.81 -16.92 -8.83
C VAL A 167 9.97 -16.06 -9.27
N GLU A 168 9.74 -15.04 -10.11
CA GLU A 168 10.79 -14.11 -10.56
C GLU A 168 11.45 -13.35 -9.39
N ARG A 169 10.65 -12.88 -8.42
CA ARG A 169 11.15 -12.21 -7.21
C ARG A 169 11.97 -13.16 -6.35
N TYR A 170 11.50 -14.39 -6.14
CA TYR A 170 12.21 -15.41 -5.37
C TYR A 170 13.56 -15.72 -6.02
N THR A 171 13.56 -16.06 -7.31
CA THR A 171 14.77 -16.40 -8.05
C THR A 171 15.78 -15.27 -8.05
N LYS A 172 15.32 -14.02 -8.22
CA LYS A 172 16.21 -12.85 -8.19
C LYS A 172 16.80 -12.59 -6.80
N PHE A 173 16.08 -12.89 -5.73
CA PHE A 173 16.56 -12.67 -4.37
C PHE A 173 17.54 -13.77 -3.92
N TYR A 174 17.20 -15.04 -4.15
CA TYR A 174 17.99 -16.19 -3.69
C TYR A 174 19.01 -16.70 -4.73
N ASN A 175 19.03 -16.14 -5.93
CA ASN A 175 19.81 -16.60 -7.08
C ASN A 175 19.56 -18.08 -7.44
N THR A 176 18.39 -18.62 -7.09
CA THR A 176 17.97 -19.99 -7.40
C THR A 176 16.45 -20.06 -7.56
N PRO A 177 15.91 -20.85 -8.51
CA PRO A 177 14.47 -21.07 -8.59
C PRO A 177 13.93 -21.80 -7.34
N PRO A 178 12.63 -21.67 -7.04
CA PRO A 178 12.00 -22.46 -5.98
C PRO A 178 12.04 -23.95 -6.33
N GLU A 179 12.35 -24.80 -5.34
CA GLU A 179 12.42 -26.26 -5.53
C GLU A 179 11.10 -26.88 -6.00
N LYS A 180 9.97 -26.29 -5.62
CA LYS A 180 8.63 -26.73 -5.96
C LYS A 180 7.85 -25.58 -6.57
N ASP A 181 7.66 -25.64 -7.88
CA ASP A 181 6.92 -24.65 -8.66
C ASP A 181 5.57 -25.22 -9.13
N TYR A 182 4.67 -25.48 -8.17
CA TYR A 182 3.33 -26.01 -8.46
C TYR A 182 2.28 -24.93 -8.28
N TYR A 183 1.62 -24.58 -9.38
CA TYR A 183 0.52 -23.64 -9.39
C TYR A 183 -0.76 -24.27 -9.93
N ARG A 184 -1.82 -24.28 -9.11
CA ARG A 184 -3.16 -24.72 -9.48
C ARG A 184 -4.20 -23.73 -8.97
N HIS A 185 -4.89 -23.08 -9.89
CA HIS A 185 -6.02 -22.22 -9.55
C HIS A 185 -7.33 -23.02 -9.55
N ASN A 186 -7.92 -23.21 -8.37
CA ASN A 186 -9.25 -23.80 -8.23
C ASN A 186 -10.31 -22.69 -8.37
N LYS A 187 -11.11 -22.73 -9.44
CA LYS A 187 -12.18 -21.76 -9.76
C LYS A 187 -13.35 -21.70 -8.74
N ASN A 188 -13.28 -22.43 -7.62
CA ASN A 188 -14.39 -22.63 -6.67
C ASN A 188 -14.27 -21.82 -5.37
N LEU A 189 -13.66 -20.64 -5.40
CA LEU A 189 -13.81 -19.68 -4.32
C LEU A 189 -15.13 -18.91 -4.55
N GLN A 190 -16.24 -19.54 -4.18
CA GLN A 190 -17.51 -18.83 -4.06
C GLN A 190 -17.28 -17.65 -3.10
N HIS A 191 -17.44 -16.43 -3.61
CA HIS A 191 -17.48 -15.23 -2.78
C HIS A 191 -18.66 -15.36 -1.81
N GLN A 192 -18.40 -15.87 -0.60
CA GLN A 192 -19.30 -15.64 0.52
C GLN A 192 -19.12 -14.19 0.98
N THR A 193 -19.63 -13.25 0.19
CA THR A 193 -20.09 -11.99 0.75
C THR A 193 -21.26 -12.35 1.64
N LYS A 194 -21.03 -12.41 2.96
CA LYS A 194 -22.13 -12.25 3.91
C LYS A 194 -22.70 -10.86 3.68
N THR A 195 -23.74 -10.78 2.86
CA THR A 195 -24.67 -9.67 2.79
C THR A 195 -25.35 -9.56 4.15
N ASN A 196 -24.71 -8.87 5.10
CA ASN A 196 -25.49 -8.21 6.14
C ASN A 196 -26.24 -7.07 5.44
N GLN A 197 -27.52 -7.33 5.17
CA GLN A 197 -28.46 -6.34 4.70
C GLN A 197 -28.54 -5.20 5.72
N ASN A 198 -27.83 -4.12 5.46
CA ASN A 198 -28.19 -2.79 5.91
C ASN A 198 -27.88 -1.82 4.77
N ARG A 199 -28.68 -1.90 3.70
CA ARG A 199 -28.71 -0.88 2.65
C ARG A 199 -29.33 0.39 3.24
N ARG A 200 -28.51 1.30 3.78
CA ARG A 200 -28.86 2.72 3.75
C ARG A 200 -28.51 3.22 2.35
N LYS A 201 -29.53 3.51 1.54
CA LYS A 201 -29.39 4.11 0.22
C LYS A 201 -28.59 5.42 0.37
N LEU A 202 -27.45 5.55 -0.31
CA LEU A 202 -26.89 6.87 -0.56
C LEU A 202 -27.86 7.59 -1.52
N PRO A 203 -28.22 8.86 -1.29
CA PRO A 203 -28.92 9.64 -2.29
C PRO A 203 -28.00 9.82 -3.50
N THR A 204 -28.51 9.47 -4.67
CA THR A 204 -27.87 9.76 -5.96
C THR A 204 -27.80 11.29 -6.09
N MET A 205 -26.59 11.87 -6.12
CA MET A 205 -26.42 13.26 -6.51
C MET A 205 -26.80 13.37 -7.99
N GLN A 206 -27.86 14.12 -8.29
CA GLN A 206 -28.19 14.49 -9.66
C GLN A 206 -27.17 15.53 -10.15
N PRO A 207 -26.65 15.41 -11.38
CA PRO A 207 -25.77 16.42 -11.95
C PRO A 207 -26.53 17.73 -12.13
N HIS A 208 -26.01 18.81 -11.53
CA HIS A 208 -26.47 20.18 -11.79
C HIS A 208 -26.18 20.53 -13.26
N GLU A 209 -27.24 20.81 -14.04
CA GLU A 209 -27.12 21.45 -15.34
C GLU A 209 -26.60 22.89 -15.16
N PRO A 210 -25.72 23.38 -16.06
CA PRO A 210 -25.29 24.77 -16.03
C PRO A 210 -26.45 25.69 -16.41
N ALA A 211 -26.65 26.74 -15.61
CA ALA A 211 -27.67 27.76 -15.86
C ALA A 211 -27.42 28.48 -17.19
N ASN A 212 -28.45 28.47 -18.05
CA ASN A 212 -28.49 29.22 -19.30
C ASN A 212 -28.70 30.72 -18.98
N PRO A 213 -27.96 31.67 -19.60
CA PRO A 213 -28.16 33.10 -19.33
C PRO A 213 -29.46 33.59 -19.98
N GLY A 214 -30.46 33.84 -19.15
CA GLY A 214 -31.72 34.47 -19.54
C GLY A 214 -31.57 35.98 -19.74
N SER A 215 -32.19 36.46 -20.81
CA SER A 215 -32.28 37.80 -21.40
C SER A 215 -32.68 38.94 -20.44
N PRO A 216 -32.38 40.22 -20.79
CA PRO A 216 -32.58 41.37 -19.91
C PRO A 216 -34.05 41.75 -19.69
N PRO A 217 -34.38 42.42 -18.58
CA PRO A 217 -35.74 42.82 -18.25
C PRO A 217 -36.19 44.01 -19.10
N THR A 218 -37.42 43.92 -19.60
CA THR A 218 -38.19 45.01 -20.18
C THR A 218 -38.75 45.91 -19.09
N THR A 219 -38.33 47.18 -19.12
CA THR A 219 -39.17 48.38 -18.89
C THR A 219 -38.51 49.55 -19.59
#